data_AF-A0A917QP39-F1
#
_entry.id   AF-A0A917QP39-F1
#
_cell.length_a   1.000
_cell.length_b   1.000
_cell.length_c   1.000
_cell.angle_alpha   90.00
_cell.angle_beta   90.00
_cell.angle_gamma   90.00
#
_symmetry.space_group_name_H-M   'P 1'
#
loop_
_entity.id
_entity.type
_entity.pdbx_description
1 polymer ?
#
loop_
_entity_poly.entity_id
_entity_poly.type
_entity_poly.pdbx_seq_one_letter_code
_entity_poly.pdbx_strand_id
1 'polypeptide(L)' 'MTTGNLVAKLRAHRAAKERLDQARLELDEEIARVVDNGEWQIIDVAEVTGWSRETIRAIVKSVHERQSGVSTESAT' A
#
# COMPACT_ATOMS: atom_id res chain seq x y z
N MET A 1 34.99 -16.30 6.55
CA MET A 1 34.59 -14.88 6.33
C MET A 1 33.41 -14.70 5.36
N THR A 2 32.65 -15.74 5.01
CA THR A 2 31.55 -15.67 4.03
C THR A 2 30.17 -15.43 4.66
N THR A 3 29.95 -15.93 5.89
CA THR A 3 28.65 -15.89 6.56
C THR A 3 28.21 -14.48 6.99
N GLY A 4 29.15 -13.62 7.42
CA GLY A 4 28.86 -12.23 7.81
C GLY A 4 28.35 -11.37 6.64
N ASN A 5 28.84 -11.64 5.43
CA ASN A 5 28.41 -10.96 4.20
C ASN A 5 26.99 -11.39 3.78
N LEU A 6 26.68 -12.70 3.89
CA LEU A 6 25.33 -13.20 3.60
C LEU A 6 24.28 -12.61 4.55
N VAL A 7 24.55 -12.59 5.87
CA VAL A 7 23.62 -12.03 6.86
C VAL A 7 23.41 -10.54 6.63
N ALA A 8 24.46 -9.77 6.32
CA ALA A 8 24.35 -8.36 6.00
C ALA A 8 23.47 -8.12 4.76
N LYS A 9 23.68 -8.89 3.69
CA LYS A 9 22.87 -8.82 2.46
C LYS A 9 21.40 -9.19 2.71
N LEU A 10 21.13 -10.22 3.51
CA LEU A 10 19.76 -10.62 3.87
C LEU A 10 19.04 -9.54 4.68
N ARG A 11 19.72 -8.92 5.65
CA ARG A 11 19.16 -7.80 6.41
C ARG A 11 18.88 -6.58 5.53
N ALA A 12 19.81 -6.25 4.64
CA ALA A 12 19.62 -5.15 3.68
C ALA A 12 18.43 -5.40 2.76
N HIS A 13 18.28 -6.62 2.24
CA HIS A 13 17.14 -7.01 1.41
C HIS A 13 15.81 -6.90 2.18
N ARG A 14 15.77 -7.41 3.43
CA ARG A 14 14.58 -7.30 4.27
C ARG A 14 14.19 -5.84 4.50
N ALA A 15 15.15 -5.00 4.88
CA ALA A 15 14.91 -3.58 5.11
C ALA A 15 14.51 -2.82 3.84
N ALA A 16 14.99 -3.24 2.66
CA ALA A 16 14.54 -2.69 1.38
C ALA A 16 13.11 -3.11 1.07
N LYS A 17 12.77 -4.38 1.31
CA LYS A 17 11.41 -4.89 1.16
C LYS A 17 10.43 -4.16 2.08
N GLU A 18 10.75 -4.01 3.37
CA GLU A 18 9.93 -3.28 4.34
C GLU A 18 9.67 -1.83 3.90
N ARG A 19 10.66 -1.14 3.31
CA ARG A 19 10.47 0.20 2.75
C ARG A 19 9.58 0.21 1.50
N LEU A 20 9.71 -0.79 0.64
CA LEU A 20 8.84 -0.93 -0.55
C LEU A 20 7.39 -1.22 -0.15
N ASP A 21 7.19 -2.11 0.83
CA ASP A 21 5.88 -2.41 1.40
C ASP A 21 5.26 -1.15 2.03
N GLN A 22 6.03 -0.36 2.79
CA GLN A 22 5.55 0.90 3.36
C GLN A 22 5.17 1.92 2.28
N ALA A 23 6.06 2.15 1.30
CA ALA A 23 5.78 3.07 0.20
C ALA A 23 4.57 2.63 -0.63
N ARG A 24 4.33 1.31 -0.73
CA ARG A 24 3.14 0.78 -1.39
C ARG A 24 1.87 1.09 -0.61
N LEU A 25 1.89 0.94 0.71
CA LEU A 25 0.75 1.27 1.57
C LEU A 25 0.39 2.76 1.48
N GLU A 26 1.40 3.65 1.54
CA GLU A 26 1.21 5.09 1.40
C GLU A 26 0.59 5.45 0.04
N LEU A 27 1.05 4.81 -1.03
CA LEU A 27 0.46 5.00 -2.37
C LEU A 27 -0.98 4.51 -2.44
N ASP A 28 -1.28 3.34 -1.86
CA ASP A 28 -2.62 2.78 -1.85
C ASP A 28 -3.61 3.69 -1.07
N GLU A 29 -3.16 4.26 0.06
CA GLU A 29 -3.93 5.23 0.86
C GLU A 29 -4.17 6.53 0.09
N GLU A 30 -3.16 7.06 -0.61
CA GLU A 30 -3.30 8.27 -1.41
C GLU A 30 -4.25 8.07 -2.59
N ILE A 31 -4.18 6.91 -3.26
CA ILE A 31 -5.12 6.52 -4.32
C ILE A 31 -6.55 6.50 -3.79
N ALA A 32 -6.77 5.90 -2.62
CA ALA A 32 -8.10 5.90 -2.00
C ALA A 32 -8.57 7.32 -1.68
N ARG A 33 -7.71 8.14 -1.06
CA ARG A 33 -8.02 9.53 -0.70
C ARG A 33 -8.47 10.36 -1.90
N VAL A 34 -7.71 10.36 -2.99
CA VAL A 34 -8.03 11.20 -4.18
C VAL A 34 -9.29 10.73 -4.90
N VAL A 35 -9.60 9.44 -4.85
CA VAL A 35 -10.82 8.87 -5.40
C VAL A 35 -12.04 9.19 -4.52
N ASP A 36 -11.93 9.02 -3.20
CA ASP A 36 -13.00 9.32 -2.24
C ASP A 36 -13.36 10.82 -2.21
N ASN A 37 -12.35 11.70 -2.32
CA ASN A 37 -12.56 13.14 -2.40
C ASN A 37 -13.17 13.59 -3.74
N GLY A 38 -13.27 12.68 -4.72
CA GLY A 38 -13.71 13.01 -6.08
C GLY A 38 -12.74 13.89 -6.87
N GLU A 39 -11.51 14.04 -6.39
CA GLU A 39 -10.45 14.80 -7.09
C GLU A 39 -10.07 14.08 -8.39
N TRP A 40 -10.02 12.74 -8.36
CA TRP A 40 -9.69 11.89 -9.50
C TRP A 40 -10.71 10.77 -9.64
N GLN A 41 -11.06 10.38 -10.87
CA GLN A 41 -11.84 9.18 -11.10
C GLN A 41 -10.93 7.95 -11.21
N ILE A 42 -11.50 6.76 -10.96
CA ILE A 42 -10.79 5.48 -11.11
C ILE A 42 -10.15 5.33 -12.50
N ILE A 43 -10.77 5.89 -13.54
CA ILE A 43 -10.23 5.86 -14.91
C ILE A 43 -8.95 6.68 -15.04
N ASP A 44 -8.87 7.84 -14.40
CA ASP A 44 -7.70 8.73 -14.45
C ASP A 44 -6.50 8.09 -13.73
N VAL A 45 -6.76 7.50 -12.56
CA VAL A 45 -5.72 6.78 -11.79
C VAL A 45 -5.21 5.56 -12.58
N ALA A 46 -6.12 4.80 -13.21
CA ALA A 46 -5.75 3.66 -14.05
C ALA A 46 -4.90 4.08 -15.25
N GLU A 47 -5.20 5.23 -15.87
CA GLU A 47 -4.43 5.75 -17.01
C GLU A 47 -3.00 6.12 -16.60
N VAL A 48 -2.83 6.86 -15.50
CA VAL A 48 -1.50 7.32 -15.04
C VAL A 48 -0.64 6.17 -14.51
N THR A 49 -1.25 5.21 -13.81
CA THR A 49 -0.52 4.07 -13.23
C THR A 49 -0.29 2.94 -14.23
N GLY A 50 -1.06 2.90 -15.33
CA GLY A 50 -1.10 1.76 -16.25
C GLY A 50 -1.77 0.52 -15.65
N TRP A 51 -2.40 0.62 -14.47
CA TRP A 51 -3.11 -0.49 -13.84
C TRP A 51 -4.53 -0.62 -14.36
N SER A 52 -5.12 -1.81 -14.18
CA SER A 52 -6.52 -2.00 -14.53
C SER A 52 -7.43 -1.26 -13.54
N ARG A 53 -8.61 -0.84 -14.01
CA ARG A 53 -9.64 -0.23 -13.15
C ARG A 53 -10.06 -1.14 -12.00
N GLU A 54 -10.03 -2.45 -12.22
CA GLU A 54 -10.31 -3.46 -11.19
C GLU A 54 -9.25 -3.46 -10.09
N THR A 55 -7.97 -3.32 -10.45
CA THR A 55 -6.88 -3.17 -9.48
C THR A 55 -7.09 -1.92 -8.62
N ILE A 56 -7.40 -0.78 -9.24
CA ILE A 56 -7.68 0.47 -8.49
C ILE A 56 -8.87 0.28 -7.55
N ARG A 57 -9.98 -0.32 -8.02
CA ARG A 57 -11.14 -0.61 -7.16
C ARG A 57 -10.79 -1.52 -5.98
N ALA A 58 -9.97 -2.55 -6.21
CA ALA A 58 -9.54 -3.45 -5.16
C ALA A 58 -8.69 -2.72 -4.10
N ILE A 59 -7.81 -1.81 -4.52
CA ILE A 59 -7.01 -0.95 -3.63
C ILE A 59 -7.92 -0.09 -2.76
N VAL A 60 -8.82 0.68 -3.37
CA VAL A 60 -9.76 1.57 -2.66
C VAL A 60 -10.60 0.76 -1.66
N LYS A 61 -11.15 -0.38 -2.09
CA LYS A 61 -11.92 -1.27 -1.22
C LYS A 61 -11.08 -1.77 -0.04
N SER A 62 -9.86 -2.24 -0.28
CA SER A 62 -8.98 -2.77 0.76
C SER A 62 -8.57 -1.69 1.78
N VAL A 63 -8.35 -0.45 1.35
CA VAL A 63 -8.09 0.69 2.25
C VAL A 63 -9.31 0.93 3.14
N HIS A 64 -10.51 0.94 2.58
CA HIS A 64 -11.75 1.17 3.32
C HIS A 64 -12.03 0.06 4.35
N GLU A 65 -11.79 -1.20 3.99
CA GLU A 65 -11.91 -2.35 4.90
C GLU A 65 -10.91 -2.24 6.07
N ARG A 66 -9.67 -1.82 5.79
CA ARG A 66 -8.65 -1.57 6.83
C ARG A 66 -9.06 -0.45 7.80
N GLN A 67 -9.60 0.64 7.29
CA GLN A 67 -10.06 1.77 8.12
C GLN A 67 -11.29 1.40 8.97
N SER A 68 -12.21 0.62 8.41
CA SER A 68 -13.41 0.16 9.10
C SER A 68 -13.10 -0.85 10.21
N GLY A 69 -12.08 -1.68 10.03
CA GLY A 69 -11.64 -2.70 11.00
C GLY A 69 -10.94 -2.16 12.26
N VAL A 70 -10.51 -0.90 12.27
CA VAL A 70 -9.80 -0.28 13.42
C VAL A 70 -10.77 0.18 14.54
N SER A 71 -12.08 0.12 14.34
CA SER A 71 -13.08 0.66 15.29
C SER A 71 -13.49 -0.26 16.46
N THR A 72 -12.81 -1.39 16.73
CA THR A 72 -13.36 -2.42 17.66
C THR A 72 -12.43 -2.98 18.74
N GLU A 73 -11.31 -2.34 19.07
CA GLU A 73 -10.46 -2.77 20.20
C GLU A 73 -10.06 -1.60 21.09
N SER A 74 -11.03 -0.95 21.74
CA SER A 74 -10.82 -0.13 22.94
C SER A 74 -12.15 0.09 23.67
N ALA A 75 -12.67 -0.97 24.29
CA ALA A 75 -13.63 -0.84 25.38
C ALA A 75 -13.61 -2.09 26.27
N THR A 76 -13.17 -1.87 27.52
CA THR A 76 -13.23 -2.73 28.72
C THR A 76 -12.12 -3.76 28.94
#